data_AF-A0A971KKX3-F1
#
_entry.id   AF-A0A971KKX3-F1
#
_cell.length_a   1.000
_cell.length_b   1.000
_cell.length_c   1.000
_cell.angle_alpha   90.00
_cell.angle_beta   90.00
_cell.angle_gamma   90.00
#
_symmetry.space_group_name_H-M   'P 1'
#
loop_
_entity.id
_entity.type
_entity.pdbx_description
1 polymer ?
#
loop_
_entity_poly.entity_id
_entity_poly.type
_entity_poly.pdbx_seq_one_letter_code
_entity_poly.pdbx_strand_id
1 'polypeptide(L)'
;MSLKKWLAVSIGICLLLVLIVAGINIAVDPFSVFGDRIYGWYSFSAAKNPLMAKVEYLEAHGDEYNSYLIGVPSTSSYPVDAANLYWDANFYNMSVDEADMHDFELLVRYLLQNHEVKNILLNLLPLNGVRCEAERSALDNRMHEKTTGESKLLFYGRYAFANLNYAFDKINAAREDTYGKQSFEAYDEIFGDCSKLEQDTEYIGNLSQYLIDYPEFASYNHNLQEMDEIEHCMESLKNICAMCKASGVNLTVVAAPVYHENLKNFTENDLLKFYTALAEVTPYWDFTMSSVSFEPRYFYDAGNMRSSIGEMALARISGDEGIYIPEDFGVYVTSENAAEHIDRLFSCAPTGETSYSEQIPILLYHHLTETEGDELNISPLRFAEHLDALSSAGYNTVSLAELCDYVRLGKALPKNPLVITFDDGYLSNYEYAYPALLERGMKASFFPIGISVGKEQYKDTGKAMIAHFSYEQAREMLSSGFIEIHSHTYDMHQWAPFEEKSPARETVARFEDESKVDYISALRRDSALWRETALKGGFGESFALAYPQGDANKLAEAVWHEEGYTVTLRTETGLCTVICGLPQSLLGLQRITVDGALTGDELLSLIDSYR
;
A
#
# COMPACT_ATOMS: atom_id res chain seq x y z
N MET A 1 40.84 -32.42 -47.02
CA MET A 1 40.54 -30.96 -47.10
C MET A 1 41.87 -30.20 -47.02
N SER A 2 42.11 -29.17 -47.84
CA SER A 2 43.37 -28.41 -47.74
C SER A 2 43.40 -27.58 -46.45
N LEU A 3 44.58 -27.33 -45.88
CA LEU A 3 44.74 -26.53 -44.65
C LEU A 3 44.02 -25.17 -44.75
N LYS A 4 44.07 -24.52 -45.92
CA LYS A 4 43.34 -23.27 -46.21
C LYS A 4 41.82 -23.45 -46.15
N LYS A 5 41.27 -24.54 -46.71
CA LYS A 5 39.83 -24.84 -46.64
C LYS A 5 39.41 -25.21 -45.22
N TRP A 6 40.24 -25.95 -44.48
CA TRP A 6 39.96 -26.29 -43.09
C TRP A 6 39.93 -25.04 -42.21
N LEU A 7 40.95 -24.17 -42.31
CA LEU A 7 40.98 -22.89 -41.59
C LEU A 7 39.76 -22.00 -41.92
N ALA A 8 39.41 -21.87 -43.21
CA ALA A 8 38.26 -21.07 -43.61
C ALA A 8 36.94 -21.64 -43.06
N VAL A 9 36.75 -22.96 -43.08
CA VAL A 9 35.57 -23.61 -42.53
C VAL A 9 35.52 -23.48 -41.00
N SER A 10 36.63 -23.71 -40.30
CA SER A 10 36.71 -23.57 -38.85
C SER A 10 36.43 -22.14 -38.40
N ILE A 11 37.02 -21.13 -39.06
CA ILE A 11 36.72 -19.71 -38.79
C ILE A 11 35.25 -19.41 -39.08
N GLY A 12 34.70 -19.92 -40.19
CA GLY A 12 33.29 -19.76 -40.53
C GLY A 12 32.34 -20.37 -39.49
N ILE A 13 32.67 -21.54 -38.95
CA ILE A 13 31.89 -22.18 -37.87
C ILE A 13 32.00 -21.36 -36.58
N CYS A 14 33.19 -20.90 -36.20
CA CYS A 14 33.36 -20.04 -35.02
C CYS A 14 32.55 -18.75 -35.15
N LEU A 15 32.59 -18.09 -36.32
CA LEU A 15 31.80 -16.90 -36.59
C LEU A 15 30.30 -17.18 -36.53
N LEU A 16 29.84 -18.32 -37.07
CA LEU A 16 28.45 -18.72 -36.99
C LEU A 16 28.00 -18.94 -35.53
N LEU A 17 28.82 -19.61 -34.72
CA LEU A 17 28.53 -19.82 -33.30
C LEU A 17 28.44 -18.50 -32.53
N VAL A 18 29.37 -17.57 -32.79
CA VAL A 18 29.34 -16.21 -32.21
C VAL A 18 28.07 -15.46 -32.61
N LEU A 19 27.66 -15.53 -33.88
CA LEU A 19 26.41 -14.92 -34.35
C LEU A 19 25.17 -15.58 -33.76
N ILE A 20 25.19 -16.90 -33.52
CA ILE A 20 24.08 -17.61 -32.84
C ILE A 20 23.94 -17.12 -31.40
N VAL A 21 25.06 -16.97 -30.66
CA VAL A 21 25.04 -16.41 -29.30
C VAL A 21 24.41 -15.01 -29.30
N ALA A 22 24.87 -14.13 -30.20
CA ALA A 22 24.29 -12.80 -30.38
C ALA A 22 22.81 -12.83 -30.72
N GLY A 23 22.42 -13.67 -31.68
CA GLY A 23 21.03 -13.81 -32.10
C GLY A 23 20.11 -14.27 -30.97
N ILE A 24 20.54 -15.22 -30.13
CA ILE A 24 19.76 -15.68 -28.99
C ILE A 24 19.60 -14.57 -27.94
N ASN A 25 20.69 -13.91 -27.55
CA ASN A 25 20.62 -12.85 -26.54
C ASN A 25 19.81 -11.64 -27.02
N ILE A 26 19.92 -11.25 -28.30
CA ILE A 26 19.11 -10.15 -28.87
C ILE A 26 17.63 -10.53 -28.93
N ALA A 27 17.32 -11.80 -29.26
CA ALA A 27 15.95 -12.26 -29.39
C ALA A 27 15.26 -12.45 -28.03
N VAL A 28 15.94 -13.09 -27.08
CA VAL A 28 15.41 -13.36 -25.73
C VAL A 28 15.49 -12.14 -24.84
N ASP A 29 16.49 -11.29 -25.05
CA ASP A 29 16.73 -10.03 -24.36
C ASP A 29 16.61 -10.12 -22.82
N PRO A 30 17.50 -10.87 -22.15
CA PRO A 30 17.39 -11.13 -20.71
C PRO A 30 17.58 -9.90 -19.81
N PHE A 31 18.09 -8.80 -20.35
CA PHE A 31 18.33 -7.54 -19.63
C PHE A 31 17.44 -6.40 -20.15
N SER A 32 16.52 -6.68 -21.07
CA SER A 32 15.62 -5.70 -21.69
C SER A 32 16.33 -4.53 -22.41
N VAL A 33 17.48 -4.79 -23.03
CA VAL A 33 18.32 -3.79 -23.74
C VAL A 33 17.91 -3.65 -25.22
N PHE A 34 17.22 -4.64 -25.77
CA PHE A 34 16.84 -4.73 -27.19
C PHE A 34 15.31 -4.58 -27.39
N GLY A 35 14.59 -4.21 -26.33
CA GLY A 35 13.15 -3.92 -26.31
C GLY A 35 12.24 -5.14 -26.16
N ASP A 36 12.77 -6.29 -25.73
CA ASP A 36 12.07 -7.56 -25.45
C ASP A 36 10.83 -7.86 -26.32
N ARG A 37 11.07 -8.04 -27.62
CA ARG A 37 9.98 -8.18 -28.61
C ARG A 37 9.28 -9.55 -28.60
N ILE A 38 9.85 -10.55 -27.93
CA ILE A 38 9.33 -11.92 -27.95
C ILE A 38 8.37 -12.15 -26.80
N TYR A 39 8.75 -11.71 -25.60
CA TYR A 39 7.98 -11.99 -24.39
C TYR A 39 7.11 -10.79 -23.98
N GLY A 40 7.46 -9.58 -24.42
CA GLY A 40 6.77 -8.36 -24.01
C GLY A 40 6.84 -8.15 -22.50
N TRP A 41 7.92 -8.59 -21.85
CA TRP A 41 8.13 -8.45 -20.41
C TRP A 41 8.73 -7.08 -20.13
N TYR A 42 7.88 -6.06 -20.18
CA TYR A 42 8.25 -4.66 -19.96
C TYR A 42 8.33 -4.29 -18.46
N SER A 43 7.85 -5.15 -17.55
CA SER A 43 7.93 -4.88 -16.12
C SER A 43 9.38 -4.86 -15.64
N PHE A 44 9.78 -3.82 -14.90
CA PHE A 44 11.18 -3.56 -14.57
C PHE A 44 11.77 -4.58 -13.58
N SER A 45 10.92 -5.29 -12.83
CA SER A 45 11.27 -6.47 -12.01
C SER A 45 11.57 -7.73 -12.84
N ALA A 46 11.09 -7.78 -14.08
CA ALA A 46 11.38 -8.84 -15.05
C ALA A 46 12.72 -8.61 -15.78
N ALA A 47 13.19 -7.36 -15.84
CA ALA A 47 14.49 -7.01 -16.38
C ALA A 47 15.58 -7.31 -15.34
N LYS A 48 16.64 -8.03 -15.74
CA LYS A 48 17.82 -8.17 -14.88
C LYS A 48 18.53 -6.84 -14.61
N ASN A 49 18.12 -5.74 -15.25
CA ASN A 49 18.64 -4.39 -15.04
C ASN A 49 17.51 -3.34 -15.06
N PRO A 50 16.90 -3.03 -13.91
CA PRO A 50 15.78 -2.09 -13.80
C PRO A 50 16.15 -0.65 -14.20
N LEU A 51 17.38 -0.20 -13.88
CA LEU A 51 17.89 1.14 -14.25
C LEU A 51 17.84 1.36 -15.76
N MET A 52 18.28 0.36 -16.52
CA MET A 52 18.26 0.42 -17.98
C MET A 52 16.84 0.42 -18.52
N ALA A 53 16.01 -0.49 -18.02
CA ALA A 53 14.64 -0.61 -18.50
C ALA A 53 13.90 0.73 -18.35
N LYS A 54 14.05 1.45 -17.22
CA LYS A 54 13.37 2.75 -16.97
C LYS A 54 13.71 3.81 -18.02
N VAL A 55 14.97 3.88 -18.42
CA VAL A 55 15.42 4.78 -19.47
C VAL A 55 14.81 4.38 -20.83
N GLU A 56 14.81 3.09 -21.17
CA GLU A 56 14.23 2.61 -22.43
C GLU A 56 12.71 2.85 -22.50
N TYR A 57 11.99 2.75 -21.38
CA TYR A 57 10.56 3.07 -21.32
C TYR A 57 10.29 4.55 -21.63
N LEU A 58 11.07 5.45 -21.02
CA LEU A 58 10.94 6.90 -21.27
C LEU A 58 11.30 7.29 -22.71
N GLU A 59 12.05 6.48 -23.46
CA GLU A 59 12.26 6.73 -24.89
C GLU A 59 10.98 6.60 -25.71
N ALA A 60 10.08 5.70 -25.29
CA ALA A 60 8.79 5.50 -25.96
C ALA A 60 7.68 6.38 -25.38
N HIS A 61 7.76 6.70 -24.08
CA HIS A 61 6.66 7.31 -23.31
C HIS A 61 7.03 8.63 -22.63
N GLY A 62 8.22 9.17 -22.87
CA GLY A 62 8.73 10.32 -22.14
C GLY A 62 7.92 11.60 -22.29
N ASP A 63 7.16 11.75 -23.38
CA ASP A 63 6.25 12.88 -23.60
C ASP A 63 4.99 12.83 -22.70
N GLU A 64 4.74 11.70 -22.03
CA GLU A 64 3.61 11.51 -21.11
C GLU A 64 3.90 12.11 -19.72
N TYR A 65 5.17 12.32 -19.40
CA TYR A 65 5.65 12.77 -18.09
C TYR A 65 6.41 14.09 -18.21
N ASN A 66 6.32 14.91 -17.15
CA ASN A 66 7.05 16.17 -17.07
C ASN A 66 7.67 16.40 -15.69
N SER A 67 7.55 15.44 -14.78
CA SER A 67 8.10 15.51 -13.43
C SER A 67 8.60 14.13 -13.00
N TYR A 68 9.56 14.07 -12.08
CA TYR A 68 10.22 12.81 -11.75
C TYR A 68 10.55 12.69 -10.26
N LEU A 69 10.31 11.50 -9.70
CA LEU A 69 10.78 11.10 -8.36
C LEU A 69 12.09 10.33 -8.53
N ILE A 70 13.18 10.79 -7.92
CA ILE A 70 14.51 10.18 -8.04
C ILE A 70 15.06 9.97 -6.63
N GLY A 71 15.70 8.84 -6.36
CA GLY A 71 16.35 8.62 -5.08
C GLY A 71 16.51 7.16 -4.71
N VAL A 72 16.80 6.96 -3.43
CA VAL A 72 16.93 5.64 -2.78
C VAL A 72 15.66 4.77 -2.91
N PRO A 73 15.72 3.45 -2.64
CA PRO A 73 14.55 2.56 -2.70
C PRO A 73 13.28 3.11 -2.05
N SER A 74 13.36 3.76 -0.88
CA SER A 74 12.20 4.35 -0.17
C SER A 74 11.48 5.47 -0.94
N THR A 75 12.05 5.94 -2.05
CA THR A 75 11.39 6.86 -2.97
C THR A 75 10.15 6.24 -3.64
N SER A 76 10.11 4.91 -3.76
CA SER A 76 8.91 4.14 -4.14
C SER A 76 7.73 4.30 -3.16
N SER A 77 7.94 4.91 -1.99
CA SER A 77 6.88 5.14 -1.01
C SER A 77 6.22 6.51 -1.15
N TYR A 78 6.61 7.34 -2.12
CA TYR A 78 5.93 8.59 -2.41
C TYR A 78 4.88 8.35 -3.51
N PRO A 79 3.58 8.36 -3.21
CA PRO A 79 2.56 8.02 -4.20
C PRO A 79 2.57 9.00 -5.37
N VAL A 80 2.71 8.48 -6.59
CA VAL A 80 2.76 9.30 -7.81
C VAL A 80 1.47 10.09 -8.01
N ASP A 81 0.30 9.49 -7.73
CA ASP A 81 -0.99 10.18 -7.83
C ASP A 81 -1.10 11.38 -6.88
N ALA A 82 -0.58 11.23 -5.65
CA ALA A 82 -0.53 12.34 -4.69
C ALA A 82 0.43 13.43 -5.16
N ALA A 83 1.61 13.08 -5.68
CA ALA A 83 2.56 14.04 -6.24
C ALA A 83 1.96 14.81 -7.44
N ASN A 84 1.24 14.10 -8.32
CA ASN A 84 0.53 14.68 -9.47
C ASN A 84 -0.51 15.70 -9.01
N LEU A 85 -1.31 15.33 -8.00
CA LEU A 85 -2.34 16.19 -7.43
C LEU A 85 -1.73 17.46 -6.81
N TYR A 86 -0.69 17.33 -5.98
CA TYR A 86 -0.12 18.45 -5.24
C TYR A 86 0.67 19.45 -6.12
N TRP A 87 1.27 18.99 -7.21
CA TRP A 87 2.10 19.85 -8.09
C TRP A 87 1.49 20.14 -9.46
N ASP A 88 0.27 19.65 -9.74
CA ASP A 88 -0.40 19.76 -11.04
C ASP A 88 0.56 19.35 -12.17
N ALA A 89 0.99 18.09 -12.13
CA ALA A 89 2.08 17.54 -12.92
C ALA A 89 1.86 16.05 -13.23
N ASN A 90 2.70 15.51 -14.11
CA ASN A 90 2.74 14.08 -14.44
C ASN A 90 4.10 13.54 -14.02
N PHE A 91 4.15 12.95 -12.83
CA PHE A 91 5.32 12.34 -12.24
C PHE A 91 5.53 10.92 -12.77
N TYR A 92 6.79 10.58 -12.97
CA TYR A 92 7.24 9.20 -13.17
C TYR A 92 8.28 8.85 -12.10
N ASN A 93 8.15 7.68 -11.48
CA ASN A 93 9.08 7.23 -10.45
C ASN A 93 10.32 6.58 -11.09
N MET A 94 11.50 7.15 -10.82
CA MET A 94 12.80 6.71 -11.33
C MET A 94 13.65 5.99 -10.28
N SER A 95 13.11 5.68 -9.09
CA SER A 95 13.86 5.00 -8.04
C SER A 95 14.21 3.58 -8.41
N VAL A 96 15.43 3.16 -8.05
CA VAL A 96 15.93 1.78 -8.22
C VAL A 96 16.79 1.43 -7.01
N ASP A 97 16.64 0.21 -6.49
CA ASP A 97 17.22 -0.23 -5.22
C ASP A 97 18.74 -0.11 -5.15
N GLU A 98 19.41 -0.33 -6.27
CA GLU A 98 20.86 -0.39 -6.33
C GLU A 98 21.53 0.94 -6.63
N ALA A 99 20.78 1.97 -7.02
CA ALA A 99 21.30 3.23 -7.51
C ALA A 99 21.90 4.11 -6.40
N ASP A 100 22.95 4.85 -6.75
CA ASP A 100 23.61 5.79 -5.84
C ASP A 100 23.52 7.24 -6.31
N MET A 101 24.20 8.14 -5.58
CA MET A 101 24.13 9.56 -5.84
C MET A 101 24.72 9.97 -7.20
N HIS A 102 25.72 9.23 -7.70
CA HIS A 102 26.28 9.48 -9.03
C HIS A 102 25.30 9.04 -10.12
N ASP A 103 24.63 7.90 -9.93
CA ASP A 103 23.58 7.44 -10.85
C ASP A 103 22.44 8.46 -10.92
N PHE A 104 22.03 9.04 -9.78
CA PHE A 104 21.01 10.10 -9.77
C PHE A 104 21.45 11.32 -10.57
N GLU A 105 22.72 11.73 -10.50
CA GLU A 105 23.24 12.82 -11.32
C GLU A 105 23.11 12.51 -12.83
N LEU A 106 23.48 11.29 -13.24
CA LEU A 106 23.40 10.85 -14.62
C LEU A 106 21.94 10.77 -15.12
N LEU A 107 21.02 10.30 -14.27
CA LEU A 107 19.58 10.27 -14.58
C LEU A 107 19.03 11.67 -14.75
N VAL A 108 19.31 12.59 -13.82
CA VAL A 108 18.87 13.99 -13.94
C VAL A 108 19.42 14.61 -15.23
N ARG A 109 20.70 14.40 -15.53
CA ARG A 109 21.32 14.91 -16.76
C ARG A 109 20.61 14.38 -18.01
N TYR A 110 20.32 13.09 -18.05
CA TYR A 110 19.58 12.48 -19.15
C TYR A 110 18.19 13.10 -19.31
N LEU A 111 17.44 13.22 -18.20
CA LEU A 111 16.08 13.76 -18.22
C LEU A 111 16.06 15.20 -18.78
N LEU A 112 16.94 16.06 -18.27
CA LEU A 112 17.04 17.46 -18.70
C LEU A 112 17.50 17.63 -20.17
N GLN A 113 18.18 16.64 -20.74
CA GLN A 113 18.66 16.68 -22.13
C GLN A 113 17.65 16.16 -23.14
N ASN A 114 16.72 15.29 -22.71
CA ASN A 114 15.85 14.54 -23.62
C ASN A 114 14.35 14.80 -23.40
N HIS A 115 13.95 15.35 -22.25
CA HIS A 115 12.55 15.57 -21.89
C HIS A 115 12.29 17.00 -21.40
N GLU A 116 11.04 17.44 -21.45
CA GLU A 116 10.60 18.67 -20.80
C GLU A 116 10.35 18.39 -19.32
N VAL A 117 11.18 18.98 -18.45
CA VAL A 117 11.11 18.73 -17.01
C VAL A 117 10.63 19.98 -16.26
N LYS A 118 9.57 19.84 -15.47
CA LYS A 118 8.99 20.86 -14.59
C LYS A 118 9.49 20.70 -13.16
N ASN A 119 9.36 19.48 -12.59
CA ASN A 119 9.72 19.20 -11.20
C ASN A 119 10.60 17.95 -11.08
N ILE A 120 11.53 17.97 -10.13
CA ILE A 120 12.25 16.78 -9.66
C ILE A 120 12.16 16.76 -8.13
N LEU A 121 11.69 15.64 -7.58
CA LEU A 121 11.86 15.33 -6.15
C LEU A 121 13.04 14.38 -6.02
N LEU A 122 14.07 14.80 -5.28
CA LEU A 122 15.26 14.01 -5.01
C LEU A 122 15.26 13.57 -3.54
N ASN A 123 15.05 12.27 -3.31
CA ASN A 123 14.99 11.68 -1.99
C ASN A 123 16.32 11.01 -1.59
N LEU A 124 16.83 11.39 -0.42
CA LEU A 124 18.13 11.01 0.12
C LEU A 124 18.00 10.39 1.51
N LEU A 125 18.99 9.58 1.88
CA LEU A 125 19.20 9.03 3.22
C LEU A 125 20.69 9.10 3.59
N PRO A 126 21.05 8.96 4.88
CA PRO A 126 22.45 8.85 5.30
C PRO A 126 23.22 7.75 4.55
N LEU A 127 22.55 6.70 4.10
CA LEU A 127 23.15 5.64 3.28
C LEU A 127 23.83 6.18 1.99
N ASN A 128 23.36 7.30 1.43
CA ASN A 128 23.99 7.93 0.27
C ASN A 128 25.40 8.46 0.56
N GLY A 129 25.77 8.66 1.83
CA GLY A 129 27.14 9.01 2.22
C GLY A 129 28.06 7.80 2.45
N VAL A 130 27.54 6.56 2.37
CA VAL A 130 28.34 5.33 2.54
C VAL A 130 28.87 4.80 1.21
N ARG A 131 28.11 4.94 0.12
CA ARG A 131 28.43 4.32 -1.18
C ARG A 131 28.37 5.34 -2.31
N CYS A 132 29.39 5.31 -3.16
CA CYS A 132 29.44 5.99 -4.44
C CYS A 132 30.24 5.12 -5.42
N GLU A 133 29.55 4.35 -6.27
CA GLU A 133 30.16 3.56 -7.33
C GLU A 133 30.25 4.38 -8.62
N ALA A 134 31.39 5.05 -8.82
CA ALA A 134 31.63 5.83 -10.04
C ALA A 134 31.53 5.01 -11.34
N GLU A 135 31.77 3.69 -11.31
CA GLU A 135 31.64 2.82 -12.49
C GLU A 135 31.02 1.45 -12.15
N ARG A 136 29.79 1.24 -12.61
CA ARG A 136 29.13 -0.08 -12.55
C ARG A 136 29.62 -1.00 -13.66
N SER A 137 30.27 -2.09 -13.27
CA SER A 137 30.89 -3.01 -14.22
C SER A 137 29.99 -4.17 -14.65
N ALA A 138 29.09 -4.62 -13.77
CA ALA A 138 28.21 -5.77 -13.99
C ALA A 138 27.09 -5.45 -14.99
N LEU A 139 26.53 -6.49 -15.64
CA LEU A 139 25.54 -6.30 -16.72
C LEU A 139 24.15 -5.96 -16.18
N ASP A 140 23.85 -6.45 -14.99
CA ASP A 140 22.59 -6.34 -14.25
C ASP A 140 22.40 -4.98 -13.57
N ASN A 141 23.46 -4.20 -13.35
CA ASN A 141 23.33 -2.90 -12.67
C ASN A 141 23.87 -1.70 -13.48
N ARG A 142 24.33 -1.91 -14.71
CA ARG A 142 24.93 -0.85 -15.53
C ARG A 142 23.91 0.18 -16.03
N MET A 143 24.33 1.44 -16.02
CA MET A 143 23.60 2.57 -16.59
C MET A 143 23.48 2.51 -18.12
N HIS A 144 22.37 3.02 -18.66
CA HIS A 144 22.12 3.09 -20.10
C HIS A 144 23.19 3.92 -20.83
N GLU A 145 23.54 3.60 -22.08
CA GLU A 145 24.59 4.35 -22.81
C GLU A 145 24.24 5.82 -23.03
N LYS A 146 22.96 6.18 -23.01
CA LYS A 146 22.50 7.56 -23.15
C LYS A 146 22.74 8.40 -21.91
N THR A 147 22.78 7.78 -20.73
CA THR A 147 23.09 8.49 -19.49
C THR A 147 24.60 8.64 -19.32
N THR A 148 25.38 7.64 -19.75
CA THR A 148 26.85 7.59 -19.60
C THR A 148 27.63 8.20 -20.78
N GLY A 149 27.01 8.31 -21.97
CA GLY A 149 27.69 8.71 -23.21
C GLY A 149 28.55 7.61 -23.85
N GLU A 150 28.39 6.36 -23.43
CA GLU A 150 29.16 5.23 -23.96
C GLU A 150 28.85 4.95 -25.45
N SER A 151 29.84 4.41 -26.18
CA SER A 151 29.64 3.94 -27.56
C SER A 151 28.59 2.84 -27.64
N LYS A 152 27.51 3.08 -28.40
CA LYS A 152 26.45 2.09 -28.70
C LYS A 152 27.02 0.72 -29.11
N LEU A 153 28.07 0.68 -29.95
CA LEU A 153 28.64 -0.57 -30.41
C LEU A 153 29.24 -1.41 -29.26
N LEU A 154 29.94 -0.75 -28.34
CA LEU A 154 30.54 -1.42 -27.18
C LEU A 154 29.48 -1.83 -26.17
N PHE A 155 28.51 -0.94 -25.93
CA PHE A 155 27.40 -1.18 -25.01
C PHE A 155 26.55 -2.38 -25.45
N TYR A 156 25.89 -2.29 -26.61
CA TYR A 156 25.05 -3.38 -27.13
C TYR A 156 25.85 -4.64 -27.45
N GLY A 157 27.13 -4.50 -27.83
CA GLY A 157 28.03 -5.63 -28.05
C GLY A 157 28.18 -6.50 -26.80
N ARG A 158 28.30 -5.91 -25.61
CA ARG A 158 28.41 -6.69 -24.36
C ARG A 158 27.16 -7.52 -24.08
N TYR A 159 25.97 -6.96 -24.30
CA TYR A 159 24.71 -7.68 -24.08
C TYR A 159 24.46 -8.75 -25.15
N ALA A 160 24.75 -8.45 -26.42
CA ALA A 160 24.65 -9.44 -27.49
C ALA A 160 25.55 -10.66 -27.22
N PHE A 161 26.75 -10.46 -26.69
CA PHE A 161 27.70 -11.54 -26.39
C PHE A 161 27.69 -12.00 -24.93
N ALA A 162 26.62 -11.70 -24.17
CA ALA A 162 26.46 -12.16 -22.79
C ALA A 162 26.37 -13.69 -22.68
N ASN A 163 26.59 -14.23 -21.48
CA ASN A 163 26.49 -15.67 -21.22
C ASN A 163 25.05 -16.15 -21.50
N LEU A 164 24.90 -17.20 -22.32
CA LEU A 164 23.58 -17.76 -22.70
C LEU A 164 22.76 -18.27 -21.51
N ASN A 165 23.36 -18.52 -20.34
CA ASN A 165 22.62 -18.84 -19.12
C ASN A 165 21.56 -17.78 -18.80
N TYR A 166 21.85 -16.49 -19.04
CA TYR A 166 20.88 -15.41 -18.84
C TYR A 166 19.62 -15.60 -19.70
N ALA A 167 19.81 -15.95 -20.97
CA ALA A 167 18.70 -16.22 -21.88
C ALA A 167 17.95 -17.51 -21.51
N PHE A 168 18.65 -18.57 -21.11
CA PHE A 168 18.01 -19.82 -20.68
C PHE A 168 17.22 -19.67 -19.38
N ASP A 169 17.72 -18.89 -18.41
CA ASP A 169 16.99 -18.54 -17.18
C ASP A 169 15.64 -17.89 -17.54
N LYS A 170 15.67 -16.88 -18.42
CA LYS A 170 14.47 -16.16 -18.90
C LYS A 170 13.48 -17.10 -19.59
N ILE A 171 13.95 -17.97 -20.49
CA ILE A 171 13.12 -18.96 -21.19
C ILE A 171 12.50 -19.98 -20.21
N ASN A 172 13.26 -20.45 -19.22
CA ASN A 172 12.78 -21.43 -18.26
C ASN A 172 11.72 -20.81 -17.35
N ALA A 173 11.96 -19.60 -16.87
CA ALA A 173 10.98 -18.87 -16.08
C ALA A 173 9.67 -18.68 -16.87
N ALA A 174 9.74 -18.35 -18.16
CA ALA A 174 8.58 -18.21 -19.04
C ALA A 174 7.72 -19.48 -19.16
N ARG A 175 8.37 -20.66 -19.05
CA ARG A 175 7.71 -21.96 -19.24
C ARG A 175 7.04 -22.50 -18.00
N GLU A 176 7.59 -22.21 -16.84
CA GLU A 176 7.10 -22.74 -15.58
C GLU A 176 5.89 -21.97 -15.05
N ASP A 177 5.51 -20.85 -15.70
CA ASP A 177 4.54 -19.87 -15.19
C ASP A 177 4.85 -19.51 -13.71
N THR A 178 6.12 -19.65 -13.35
CA THR A 178 6.74 -19.19 -12.11
C THR A 178 7.26 -17.76 -12.28
N TYR A 179 7.26 -17.28 -13.52
CA TYR A 179 7.53 -15.90 -13.87
C TYR A 179 6.30 -15.05 -13.61
N GLY A 180 6.37 -14.14 -12.65
CA GLY A 180 5.18 -13.46 -12.15
C GLY A 180 4.32 -14.34 -11.23
N LYS A 181 4.87 -15.41 -10.61
CA LYS A 181 4.25 -16.00 -9.40
C LYS A 181 4.40 -15.07 -8.19
N GLN A 182 3.88 -13.87 -8.32
CA GLN A 182 3.40 -12.94 -7.31
C GLN A 182 2.73 -11.82 -8.11
N SER A 183 1.53 -12.08 -8.63
CA SER A 183 0.69 -11.10 -9.34
C SER A 183 0.14 -10.03 -8.38
N PHE A 184 1.05 -9.39 -7.64
CA PHE A 184 0.84 -8.36 -6.63
C PHE A 184 2.08 -7.51 -6.37
N GLU A 185 3.30 -8.03 -6.62
CA GLU A 185 4.51 -7.22 -6.85
C GLU A 185 4.57 -6.79 -8.32
N ALA A 186 3.45 -6.30 -8.85
CA ALA A 186 3.36 -5.81 -10.21
C ALA A 186 3.97 -4.42 -10.25
N TYR A 187 5.18 -4.30 -10.78
CA TYR A 187 5.69 -2.97 -11.11
C TYR A 187 4.70 -2.30 -12.08
N ASP A 188 4.22 -1.12 -11.73
CA ASP A 188 3.35 -0.31 -12.58
C ASP A 188 4.21 0.46 -13.58
N GLU A 189 4.18 0.02 -14.83
CA GLU A 189 4.98 0.61 -15.90
C GLU A 189 4.60 2.07 -16.19
N ILE A 190 3.35 2.46 -15.91
CA ILE A 190 2.85 3.82 -16.12
C ILE A 190 3.40 4.75 -15.03
N PHE A 191 3.36 4.33 -13.77
CA PHE A 191 3.84 5.18 -12.68
C PHE A 191 5.33 5.05 -12.39
N GLY A 192 5.97 4.01 -12.92
CA GLY A 192 7.38 3.74 -12.68
C GLY A 192 7.65 3.18 -11.28
N ASP A 193 6.63 2.66 -10.59
CA ASP A 193 6.75 2.23 -9.19
C ASP A 193 6.49 0.74 -9.02
N CYS A 194 7.00 0.15 -7.94
CA CYS A 194 6.61 -1.19 -7.53
C CYS A 194 5.22 -1.13 -6.88
N SER A 195 4.25 -1.93 -7.34
CA SER A 195 2.98 -2.08 -6.63
C SER A 195 3.26 -2.56 -5.20
N LYS A 196 2.94 -1.71 -4.23
CA LYS A 196 2.95 -2.05 -2.81
C LYS A 196 1.60 -2.57 -2.34
N LEU A 197 0.68 -2.88 -3.25
CA LEU A 197 -0.70 -3.22 -2.90
C LEU A 197 -0.80 -4.32 -1.85
N GLU A 198 -0.02 -5.39 -1.93
CA GLU A 198 -0.02 -6.46 -0.91
C GLU A 198 0.46 -5.97 0.46
N GLN A 199 1.45 -5.08 0.49
CA GLN A 199 2.03 -4.52 1.71
C GLN A 199 1.13 -3.42 2.27
N ASP A 200 0.49 -2.64 1.40
CA ASP A 200 -0.46 -1.57 1.72
C ASP A 200 -1.87 -2.07 2.03
N THR A 201 -2.11 -3.38 1.89
CA THR A 201 -3.35 -4.04 2.35
C THR A 201 -3.10 -5.11 3.40
N GLU A 202 -1.92 -5.08 4.04
CA GLU A 202 -1.67 -5.98 5.15
C GLU A 202 -2.47 -5.58 6.38
N TYR A 203 -2.85 -6.59 7.16
CA TYR A 203 -3.43 -6.38 8.47
C TYR A 203 -2.32 -6.07 9.49
N ILE A 204 -2.29 -4.84 9.99
CA ILE A 204 -1.24 -4.40 10.93
C ILE A 204 -1.55 -4.69 12.40
N GLY A 205 -2.84 -4.81 12.76
CA GLY A 205 -3.31 -5.20 14.09
C GLY A 205 -2.70 -4.44 15.28
N ASN A 206 -2.64 -5.12 16.43
CA ASN A 206 -2.05 -4.59 17.66
C ASN A 206 -0.50 -4.67 17.62
N LEU A 207 0.17 -3.75 18.32
CA LEU A 207 1.62 -3.62 18.28
C LEU A 207 2.35 -4.88 18.77
N SER A 208 1.85 -5.55 19.82
CA SER A 208 2.51 -6.73 20.37
C SER A 208 2.53 -7.89 19.38
N GLN A 209 1.43 -8.11 18.67
CA GLN A 209 1.34 -9.11 17.60
C GLN A 209 2.22 -8.70 16.41
N TYR A 210 2.18 -7.43 16.02
CA TYR A 210 3.04 -6.92 14.94
C TYR A 210 4.53 -7.16 15.21
N LEU A 211 4.99 -6.93 16.45
CA LEU A 211 6.39 -7.20 16.83
C LEU A 211 6.75 -8.69 16.87
N ILE A 212 5.78 -9.59 17.00
CA ILE A 212 5.99 -11.04 16.86
C ILE A 212 6.13 -11.42 15.38
N ASP A 213 5.30 -10.83 14.53
CA ASP A 213 5.28 -11.11 13.10
C ASP A 213 6.48 -10.47 12.37
N TYR A 214 6.97 -9.33 12.88
CA TYR A 214 8.11 -8.56 12.37
C TYR A 214 9.19 -8.38 13.47
N PRO A 215 9.92 -9.46 13.83
CA PRO A 215 10.88 -9.46 14.93
C PRO A 215 12.06 -8.50 14.74
N GLU A 216 12.33 -8.05 13.51
CA GLU A 216 13.34 -7.05 13.19
C GLU A 216 13.10 -5.71 13.88
N PHE A 217 11.85 -5.32 14.14
CA PHE A 217 11.51 -4.10 14.87
C PHE A 217 11.64 -4.29 16.39
N ALA A 218 11.43 -5.52 16.88
CA ALA A 218 11.59 -5.86 18.29
C ALA A 218 13.06 -6.00 18.69
N SER A 219 13.90 -6.51 17.80
CA SER A 219 15.33 -6.74 18.03
C SER A 219 16.15 -6.37 16.79
N TYR A 220 16.32 -5.07 16.59
CA TYR A 220 17.06 -4.55 15.43
C TYR A 220 18.57 -4.88 15.50
N ASN A 221 19.09 -5.49 14.44
CA ASN A 221 20.51 -5.83 14.34
C ASN A 221 21.30 -4.68 13.72
N HIS A 222 22.11 -4.02 14.55
CA HIS A 222 22.90 -2.88 14.13
C HIS A 222 24.18 -3.32 13.40
N ASN A 223 24.44 -2.70 12.26
CA ASN A 223 25.70 -2.82 11.55
C ASN A 223 26.25 -1.41 11.30
N LEU A 224 27.33 -1.07 12.01
CA LEU A 224 27.94 0.26 11.91
C LEU A 224 28.53 0.45 10.50
N GLN A 225 28.15 1.55 9.85
CA GLN A 225 28.60 1.94 8.52
C GLN A 225 29.31 3.30 8.60
N GLU A 226 30.51 3.36 8.03
CA GLU A 226 31.28 4.60 7.89
C GLU A 226 30.80 5.35 6.64
N MET A 227 30.68 6.68 6.74
CA MET A 227 30.19 7.53 5.65
C MET A 227 31.36 8.23 4.94
N ASP A 228 32.21 7.45 4.29
CA ASP A 228 33.41 7.96 3.61
C ASP A 228 33.11 8.74 2.32
N GLU A 229 31.91 8.58 1.76
CA GLU A 229 31.51 9.11 0.46
C GLU A 229 30.66 10.38 0.55
N ILE A 230 30.59 11.03 1.72
CA ILE A 230 29.85 12.29 1.92
C ILE A 230 30.29 13.35 0.91
N GLU A 231 31.59 13.51 0.68
CA GLU A 231 32.10 14.55 -0.23
C GLU A 231 31.63 14.33 -1.68
N HIS A 232 31.73 13.11 -2.20
CA HIS A 232 31.27 12.76 -3.55
C HIS A 232 29.75 12.86 -3.69
N CYS A 233 29.01 12.45 -2.66
CA CYS A 233 27.56 12.61 -2.60
C CYS A 233 27.16 14.09 -2.73
N MET A 234 27.81 14.97 -1.98
CA MET A 234 27.54 16.41 -2.01
C MET A 234 28.02 17.08 -3.31
N GLU A 235 29.09 16.59 -3.94
CA GLU A 235 29.51 17.04 -5.27
C GLU A 235 28.45 16.72 -6.34
N SER A 236 27.95 15.49 -6.34
CA SER A 236 26.85 15.07 -7.23
C SER A 236 25.58 15.90 -6.99
N LEU A 237 25.25 16.19 -5.73
CA LEU A 237 24.11 17.05 -5.39
C LEU A 237 24.29 18.48 -5.92
N LYS A 238 25.50 19.05 -5.79
CA LYS A 238 25.83 20.38 -6.33
C LYS A 238 25.64 20.40 -7.85
N ASN A 239 26.07 19.36 -8.54
CA ASN A 239 25.91 19.23 -10.00
C ASN A 239 24.42 19.17 -10.38
N ILE A 240 23.62 18.36 -9.69
CA ILE A 240 22.17 18.29 -9.89
C ILE A 240 21.53 19.67 -9.68
N CYS A 241 21.84 20.34 -8.56
CA CYS A 241 21.32 21.67 -8.26
C CYS A 241 21.65 22.69 -9.36
N ALA A 242 22.90 22.66 -9.86
CA ALA A 242 23.35 23.54 -10.93
C ALA A 242 22.60 23.26 -12.26
N MET A 243 22.42 21.99 -12.63
CA MET A 243 21.70 21.59 -13.85
C MET A 243 20.22 21.97 -13.79
N CYS A 244 19.54 21.70 -12.68
CA CYS A 244 18.12 22.06 -12.49
C CYS A 244 17.94 23.58 -12.55
N LYS A 245 18.80 24.34 -11.86
CA LYS A 245 18.76 25.81 -11.88
C LYS A 245 18.97 26.38 -13.28
N ALA A 246 19.93 25.83 -14.04
CA ALA A 246 20.21 26.28 -15.41
C ALA A 246 19.03 25.99 -16.36
N SER A 247 18.28 24.93 -16.09
CA SER A 247 17.15 24.47 -16.91
C SER A 247 15.79 25.02 -16.44
N GLY A 248 15.76 25.79 -15.33
CA GLY A 248 14.51 26.33 -14.77
C GLY A 248 13.61 25.29 -14.10
N VAL A 249 14.18 24.14 -13.71
CA VAL A 249 13.44 23.05 -13.05
C VAL A 249 13.30 23.30 -11.56
N ASN A 250 12.12 23.01 -11.02
CA ASN A 250 11.86 23.02 -9.60
C ASN A 250 12.42 21.74 -8.95
N LEU A 251 13.54 21.87 -8.22
CA LEU A 251 14.17 20.78 -7.49
C LEU A 251 13.75 20.82 -6.02
N THR A 252 13.10 19.75 -5.56
CA THR A 252 12.78 19.52 -4.14
C THR A 252 13.70 18.42 -3.62
N VAL A 253 14.56 18.74 -2.64
CA VAL A 253 15.41 17.73 -1.98
C VAL A 253 14.76 17.32 -0.66
N VAL A 254 14.69 16.01 -0.41
CA VAL A 254 14.06 15.42 0.77
C VAL A 254 15.01 14.42 1.43
N ALA A 255 15.09 14.45 2.76
CA ALA A 255 15.63 13.35 3.56
C ALA A 255 14.48 12.51 4.10
N ALA A 256 14.34 11.27 3.63
CA ALA A 256 13.21 10.40 3.97
C ALA A 256 13.17 10.02 5.46
N PRO A 257 11.98 9.76 6.02
CA PRO A 257 11.83 9.19 7.36
C PRO A 257 12.36 7.76 7.40
N VAL A 258 12.96 7.40 8.53
CA VAL A 258 13.41 6.04 8.83
C VAL A 258 12.92 5.60 10.20
N TYR A 259 12.86 4.30 10.43
CA TYR A 259 12.63 3.77 11.78
C TYR A 259 13.80 4.17 12.67
N HIS A 260 13.53 4.57 13.91
CA HIS A 260 14.53 5.24 14.75
C HIS A 260 15.80 4.41 15.02
N GLU A 261 15.71 3.07 15.03
CA GLU A 261 16.87 2.18 15.17
C GLU A 261 17.79 2.21 13.93
N ASN A 262 17.28 2.56 12.75
CA ASN A 262 18.07 2.60 11.52
C ASN A 262 19.23 3.61 11.59
N LEU A 263 19.01 4.78 12.20
CA LEU A 263 20.05 5.81 12.34
C LEU A 263 21.22 5.37 13.22
N LYS A 264 21.01 4.39 14.11
CA LYS A 264 22.08 3.86 14.97
C LYS A 264 23.07 2.96 14.20
N ASN A 265 22.83 2.70 12.92
CA ASN A 265 23.83 2.13 12.01
C ASN A 265 24.94 3.13 11.63
N PHE A 266 24.83 4.40 12.02
CA PHE A 266 25.80 5.45 11.71
C PHE A 266 26.31 6.11 12.99
N THR A 267 27.51 6.70 12.94
CA THR A 267 28.01 7.50 14.06
C THR A 267 27.31 8.86 14.09
N GLU A 268 27.05 9.41 15.28
CA GLU A 268 26.48 10.76 15.44
C GLU A 268 27.32 11.81 14.69
N ASN A 269 28.63 11.65 14.69
CA ASN A 269 29.56 12.56 14.00
C ASN A 269 29.39 12.52 12.47
N ASP A 270 29.16 11.34 11.89
CA ASP A 270 28.96 11.22 10.44
C ASP A 270 27.59 11.72 10.01
N LEU A 271 26.55 11.45 10.81
CA LEU A 271 25.22 12.04 10.61
C LEU A 271 25.28 13.57 10.67
N LEU A 272 25.96 14.13 11.69
CA LEU A 272 26.17 15.58 11.81
C LEU A 272 26.86 16.16 10.57
N LYS A 273 27.95 15.53 10.10
CA LYS A 273 28.65 15.96 8.87
C LYS A 273 27.74 15.91 7.65
N PHE A 274 26.99 14.82 7.49
CA PHE A 274 26.12 14.62 6.32
C PHE A 274 25.04 15.69 6.24
N TYR A 275 24.25 15.89 7.30
CA TYR A 275 23.16 16.88 7.30
C TYR A 275 23.68 18.32 7.25
N THR A 276 24.83 18.60 7.89
CA THR A 276 25.47 19.92 7.77
C THR A 276 25.87 20.19 6.32
N ALA A 277 26.56 19.25 5.68
CA ALA A 277 27.00 19.40 4.30
C ALA A 277 25.80 19.48 3.32
N LEU A 278 24.72 18.75 3.59
CA LEU A 278 23.49 18.82 2.81
C LEU A 278 22.88 20.23 2.85
N ALA A 279 22.73 20.83 4.04
CA ALA A 279 22.20 22.17 4.22
C ALA A 279 23.06 23.28 3.59
N GLU A 280 24.38 23.06 3.47
CA GLU A 280 25.30 23.96 2.79
C GLU A 280 25.13 23.95 1.26
N VAL A 281 24.72 22.81 0.69
CA VAL A 281 24.51 22.68 -0.76
C VAL A 281 23.18 23.29 -1.18
N THR A 282 22.10 22.94 -0.50
CA THR A 282 20.76 23.40 -0.84
C THR A 282 19.82 23.30 0.36
N PRO A 283 18.81 24.18 0.48
CA PRO A 283 17.67 23.92 1.34
C PRO A 283 17.01 22.58 0.99
N TYR A 284 16.52 21.87 2.00
CA TYR A 284 15.89 20.56 1.85
C TYR A 284 14.81 20.35 2.91
N TRP A 285 13.90 19.41 2.66
CA TRP A 285 12.95 18.94 3.66
C TRP A 285 13.52 17.75 4.40
N ASP A 286 13.51 17.79 5.73
CA ASP A 286 13.99 16.71 6.58
C ASP A 286 12.82 16.04 7.29
N PHE A 287 12.60 14.76 6.98
CA PHE A 287 11.63 13.89 7.64
C PHE A 287 12.30 12.76 8.43
N THR A 288 13.63 12.72 8.51
CA THR A 288 14.38 11.54 8.99
C THR A 288 13.90 11.06 10.36
N MET A 289 13.64 11.97 11.30
CA MET A 289 13.24 11.63 12.67
C MET A 289 12.06 12.48 13.14
N SER A 290 11.03 11.82 13.67
CA SER A 290 9.86 12.43 14.32
C SER A 290 9.14 11.38 15.19
N SER A 291 8.00 11.73 15.78
CA SER A 291 7.06 10.79 16.41
C SER A 291 6.75 9.56 15.55
N VAL A 292 6.62 9.72 14.22
CA VAL A 292 6.38 8.63 13.25
C VAL A 292 7.47 7.57 13.30
N SER A 293 8.74 7.97 13.49
CA SER A 293 9.90 7.08 13.46
C SER A 293 9.93 6.04 14.59
N PHE A 294 9.08 6.18 15.60
CA PHE A 294 9.00 5.28 16.76
C PHE A 294 7.84 4.28 16.69
N GLU A 295 6.97 4.40 15.70
CA GLU A 295 5.86 3.47 15.48
C GLU A 295 6.22 2.52 14.32
N PRO A 296 6.60 1.26 14.61
CA PRO A 296 7.11 0.34 13.59
C PRO A 296 6.07 0.00 12.51
N ARG A 297 4.77 0.12 12.81
CA ARG A 297 3.71 -0.15 11.84
C ARG A 297 3.65 0.87 10.70
N TYR A 298 4.33 2.02 10.79
CA TYR A 298 4.48 2.94 9.65
C TYR A 298 5.55 2.53 8.63
N PHE A 299 6.27 1.43 8.87
CA PHE A 299 7.40 1.00 8.07
C PHE A 299 7.20 -0.43 7.57
N TYR A 300 7.63 -0.70 6.33
CA TYR A 300 7.73 -2.09 5.83
C TYR A 300 8.98 -2.75 6.39
N ASP A 301 10.06 -1.98 6.52
CA ASP A 301 11.30 -2.35 7.19
C ASP A 301 11.98 -1.08 7.73
N ALA A 302 13.08 -1.22 8.47
CA ALA A 302 13.68 -0.07 9.14
C ALA A 302 14.16 1.08 8.23
N GLY A 303 14.41 0.83 6.93
CA GLY A 303 14.81 1.84 5.95
C GLY A 303 13.70 2.27 4.99
N ASN A 304 12.59 1.52 4.92
CA ASN A 304 11.50 1.75 3.97
C ASN A 304 10.18 2.05 4.68
N MET A 305 9.74 3.30 4.56
CA MET A 305 8.45 3.80 5.05
C MET A 305 7.27 3.28 4.21
N ARG A 306 6.07 3.28 4.78
CA ARG A 306 4.83 3.04 4.02
C ARG A 306 4.45 4.18 3.11
N SER A 307 3.66 3.87 2.08
CA SER A 307 3.11 4.85 1.14
C SER A 307 2.37 6.01 1.82
N SER A 308 1.67 5.74 2.94
CA SER A 308 0.95 6.77 3.70
C SER A 308 1.89 7.81 4.34
N ILE A 309 3.11 7.41 4.71
CA ILE A 309 4.12 8.35 5.22
C ILE A 309 4.69 9.21 4.11
N GLY A 310 4.90 8.64 2.92
CA GLY A 310 5.27 9.42 1.75
C GLY A 310 4.20 10.43 1.37
N GLU A 311 2.91 10.05 1.44
CA GLU A 311 1.79 10.98 1.24
C GLU A 311 1.81 12.14 2.25
N MET A 312 2.02 11.86 3.55
CA MET A 312 2.21 12.91 4.57
C MET A 312 3.37 13.85 4.24
N ALA A 313 4.48 13.32 3.73
CA ALA A 313 5.64 14.13 3.37
C ALA A 313 5.30 15.05 2.19
N LEU A 314 4.63 14.55 1.16
CA LEU A 314 4.17 15.35 0.03
C LEU A 314 3.16 16.42 0.44
N ALA A 315 2.21 16.10 1.31
CA ALA A 315 1.25 17.05 1.86
C ALA A 315 1.95 18.15 2.67
N ARG A 316 2.92 17.79 3.54
CA ARG A 316 3.72 18.75 4.29
C ARG A 316 4.52 19.68 3.39
N ILE A 317 5.11 19.16 2.30
CA ILE A 317 5.88 19.96 1.33
C ILE A 317 4.98 20.92 0.56
N SER A 318 3.78 20.48 0.17
CA SER A 318 2.82 21.28 -0.60
C SER A 318 2.00 22.25 0.26
N GLY A 319 2.01 22.07 1.58
CA GLY A 319 1.21 22.84 2.52
C GLY A 319 -0.26 22.42 2.56
N ASP A 320 -0.55 21.17 2.18
CA ASP A 320 -1.88 20.59 2.30
C ASP A 320 -2.18 20.18 3.75
N GLU A 321 -3.36 20.58 4.22
CA GLU A 321 -3.89 20.24 5.55
C GLU A 321 -5.08 19.25 5.45
N GLY A 322 -5.25 18.63 4.27
CA GLY A 322 -6.34 17.72 3.94
C GLY A 322 -6.14 16.30 4.45
N ILE A 323 -4.98 15.99 5.03
CA ILE A 323 -4.66 14.71 5.67
C ILE A 323 -3.99 14.92 7.03
N TYR A 324 -3.97 13.86 7.84
CA TYR A 324 -3.27 13.85 9.11
C TYR A 324 -1.76 13.95 8.90
N ILE A 325 -1.15 14.93 9.55
CA ILE A 325 0.30 15.09 9.60
C ILE A 325 0.67 15.46 11.04
N PRO A 326 1.50 14.67 11.75
CA PRO A 326 1.96 15.04 13.08
C PRO A 326 2.66 16.41 13.08
N GLU A 327 2.50 17.19 14.15
CA GLU A 327 3.07 18.55 14.21
C GLU A 327 4.60 18.54 14.03
N ASP A 328 5.28 17.54 14.59
CA ASP A 328 6.73 17.35 14.54
C ASP A 328 7.23 16.65 13.26
N PHE A 329 6.34 16.28 12.34
CA PHE A 329 6.72 15.58 11.10
C PHE A 329 7.11 16.56 10.00
N GLY A 330 8.40 16.61 9.67
CA GLY A 330 8.93 17.38 8.54
C GLY A 330 9.34 18.80 8.90
N VAL A 331 10.62 19.11 8.66
CA VAL A 331 11.20 20.44 8.86
C VAL A 331 11.86 20.91 7.55
N TYR A 332 11.58 22.15 7.13
CA TYR A 332 12.31 22.75 6.03
C TYR A 332 13.64 23.33 6.54
N VAL A 333 14.73 22.68 6.16
CA VAL A 333 16.08 22.98 6.62
C VAL A 333 16.79 23.87 5.61
N THR A 334 17.45 24.90 6.13
CA THR A 334 18.27 25.86 5.41
C THR A 334 19.59 26.03 6.14
N SER A 335 20.59 26.64 5.50
CA SER A 335 21.85 27.00 6.17
C SER A 335 21.67 27.86 7.44
N GLU A 336 20.53 28.55 7.61
CA GLU A 336 20.25 29.40 8.78
C GLU A 336 19.78 28.61 10.00
N ASN A 337 19.03 27.50 9.81
CA ASN A 337 18.45 26.71 10.90
C ASN A 337 19.06 25.31 11.05
N ALA A 338 19.97 24.90 10.15
CA ALA A 338 20.55 23.57 10.12
C ALA A 338 21.19 23.14 11.45
N ALA A 339 22.00 24.00 12.07
CA ALA A 339 22.66 23.66 13.33
C ALA A 339 21.64 23.32 14.45
N GLU A 340 20.60 24.16 14.61
CA GLU A 340 19.55 23.93 15.60
C GLU A 340 18.68 22.70 15.26
N HIS A 341 18.42 22.46 13.98
CA HIS A 341 17.68 21.28 13.53
C HIS A 341 18.44 19.99 13.80
N ILE A 342 19.73 19.94 13.47
CA ILE A 342 20.56 18.74 13.67
C ILE A 342 20.72 18.42 15.16
N ASP A 343 20.89 19.42 16.02
CA ASP A 343 20.91 19.22 17.48
C ASP A 343 19.60 18.60 17.99
N ARG A 344 18.46 18.96 17.39
CA ARG A 344 17.14 18.41 17.75
C ARG A 344 16.89 17.01 17.21
N LEU A 345 17.46 16.65 16.06
CA LEU A 345 17.28 15.35 15.40
C LEU A 345 17.63 14.17 16.33
N PHE A 346 18.66 14.32 17.15
CA PHE A 346 19.10 13.31 18.13
C PHE A 346 18.34 13.35 19.47
N SER A 347 17.47 14.35 19.67
CA SER A 347 16.68 14.52 20.89
C SER A 347 15.23 14.03 20.76
N CYS A 348 14.83 13.58 19.57
CA CYS A 348 13.49 13.08 19.31
C CYS A 348 13.19 11.85 20.18
N ALA A 349 11.95 11.76 20.67
CA ALA A 349 11.50 10.72 21.57
C ALA A 349 10.11 10.21 21.14
N PRO A 350 9.74 8.97 21.51
CA PRO A 350 8.42 8.44 21.24
C PRO A 350 7.35 9.30 21.92
N THR A 351 6.26 9.56 21.20
CA THR A 351 5.02 10.11 21.76
C THR A 351 4.20 8.98 22.39
N GLY A 352 3.39 9.27 23.41
CA GLY A 352 2.53 8.25 24.01
C GLY A 352 1.48 7.75 23.00
N GLU A 353 1.28 6.43 22.90
CA GLU A 353 0.38 5.78 21.92
C GLU A 353 -1.03 6.41 21.86
N THR A 354 -1.56 6.84 23.01
CA THR A 354 -2.88 7.48 23.13
C THR A 354 -3.03 8.84 22.43
N SER A 355 -1.95 9.37 21.83
CA SER A 355 -1.99 10.65 21.10
C SER A 355 -2.30 10.50 19.61
N TYR A 356 -2.10 9.30 19.05
CA TYR A 356 -2.28 9.03 17.62
C TYR A 356 -2.90 7.65 17.36
N SER A 357 -3.24 6.88 18.38
CA SER A 357 -3.92 5.59 18.26
C SER A 357 -5.05 5.43 19.29
N GLU A 358 -6.08 4.69 18.92
CA GLU A 358 -7.24 4.39 19.78
C GLU A 358 -7.58 2.91 19.68
N GLN A 359 -8.01 2.33 20.82
CA GLN A 359 -8.54 0.97 20.88
C GLN A 359 -10.06 1.00 20.84
N ILE A 360 -10.65 0.38 19.81
CA ILE A 360 -12.07 0.45 19.51
C ILE A 360 -12.69 -0.95 19.60
N PRO A 361 -13.65 -1.20 20.51
CA PRO A 361 -14.51 -2.36 20.42
C PRO A 361 -15.51 -2.18 19.27
N ILE A 362 -15.66 -3.22 18.45
CA ILE A 362 -16.68 -3.30 17.41
C ILE A 362 -17.59 -4.46 17.75
N LEU A 363 -18.87 -4.20 17.98
CA LEU A 363 -19.87 -5.22 18.31
C LEU A 363 -20.51 -5.75 17.04
N LEU A 364 -20.66 -7.08 16.94
CA LEU A 364 -21.33 -7.76 15.83
C LEU A 364 -22.65 -8.36 16.31
N TYR A 365 -23.74 -7.91 15.68
CA TYR A 365 -25.08 -8.45 15.82
C TYR A 365 -25.59 -8.99 14.46
N HIS A 366 -26.58 -9.88 14.48
CA HIS A 366 -27.21 -10.39 13.24
C HIS A 366 -28.72 -10.17 13.28
N HIS A 367 -29.47 -11.08 13.91
CA HIS A 367 -30.92 -11.13 13.86
C HIS A 367 -31.54 -10.88 15.24
N LEU A 368 -32.54 -9.98 15.29
CA LEU A 368 -33.38 -9.79 16.46
C LEU A 368 -34.64 -10.68 16.44
N THR A 369 -34.79 -11.60 17.40
CA THR A 369 -35.95 -12.50 17.53
C THR A 369 -36.22 -12.91 18.97
N GLU A 370 -37.49 -13.13 19.31
CA GLU A 370 -37.92 -13.69 20.61
C GLU A 370 -37.63 -15.20 20.74
N THR A 371 -37.21 -15.85 19.65
CA THR A 371 -36.96 -17.29 19.64
C THR A 371 -35.57 -17.59 20.17
N GLU A 372 -35.50 -18.18 21.36
CA GLU A 372 -34.25 -18.66 21.96
C GLU A 372 -33.68 -19.87 21.18
N GLY A 373 -32.34 -19.98 21.11
CA GLY A 373 -31.68 -21.22 20.69
C GLY A 373 -30.50 -21.11 19.73
N ASP A 374 -30.10 -19.90 19.31
CA ASP A 374 -28.90 -19.65 18.49
C ASP A 374 -28.12 -18.48 19.09
N GLU A 375 -26.79 -18.63 19.19
CA GLU A 375 -25.88 -17.64 19.81
C GLU A 375 -25.87 -16.32 19.00
N LEU A 376 -26.23 -16.35 17.72
CA LEU A 376 -26.27 -15.16 16.85
C LEU A 376 -27.61 -14.39 16.91
N ASN A 377 -28.60 -14.91 17.64
CA ASN A 377 -29.92 -14.30 17.79
C ASN A 377 -30.05 -13.57 19.12
N ILE A 378 -30.67 -12.40 19.14
CA ILE A 378 -30.92 -11.61 20.36
C ILE A 378 -32.38 -11.13 20.42
N SER A 379 -33.01 -11.12 21.58
CA SER A 379 -34.35 -10.55 21.69
C SER A 379 -34.31 -9.01 21.60
N PRO A 380 -35.35 -8.35 21.04
CA PRO A 380 -35.44 -6.89 21.04
C PRO A 380 -35.30 -6.26 22.43
N LEU A 381 -35.86 -6.92 23.45
CA LEU A 381 -35.74 -6.47 24.85
C LEU A 381 -34.28 -6.53 25.32
N ARG A 382 -33.57 -7.62 25.02
CA ARG A 382 -32.17 -7.76 25.41
C ARG A 382 -31.27 -6.78 24.68
N PHE A 383 -31.52 -6.57 23.38
CA PHE A 383 -30.78 -5.58 22.62
C PHE A 383 -30.95 -4.17 23.21
N ALA A 384 -32.17 -3.78 23.60
CA ALA A 384 -32.39 -2.50 24.28
C ALA A 384 -31.62 -2.39 25.60
N GLU A 385 -31.58 -3.47 26.39
CA GLU A 385 -30.78 -3.55 27.62
C GLU A 385 -29.28 -3.35 27.35
N HIS A 386 -28.74 -3.96 26.29
CA HIS A 386 -27.34 -3.75 25.88
C HIS A 386 -27.07 -2.28 25.58
N LEU A 387 -27.92 -1.63 24.80
CA LEU A 387 -27.74 -0.20 24.48
C LEU A 387 -27.80 0.68 25.73
N ASP A 388 -28.72 0.40 26.66
CA ASP A 388 -28.85 1.14 27.92
C ASP A 388 -27.62 0.95 28.82
N ALA A 389 -27.08 -0.27 28.89
CA ALA A 389 -25.86 -0.57 29.63
C ALA A 389 -24.64 0.14 29.04
N LEU A 390 -24.45 0.09 27.72
CA LEU A 390 -23.38 0.79 27.01
C LEU A 390 -23.44 2.30 27.25
N SER A 391 -24.63 2.90 27.11
CA SER A 391 -24.83 4.33 27.37
C SER A 391 -24.52 4.69 28.83
N SER A 392 -24.97 3.86 29.78
CA SER A 392 -24.77 4.09 31.22
C SER A 392 -23.31 3.96 31.63
N ALA A 393 -22.55 3.08 30.97
CA ALA A 393 -21.11 2.95 31.13
C ALA A 393 -20.31 4.07 30.43
N GLY A 394 -20.99 4.95 29.67
CA GLY A 394 -20.39 6.09 29.00
C GLY A 394 -19.70 5.77 27.68
N TYR A 395 -20.06 4.67 27.02
CA TYR A 395 -19.65 4.40 25.64
C TYR A 395 -20.36 5.36 24.67
N ASN A 396 -19.62 5.84 23.68
CA ASN A 396 -20.15 6.71 22.63
C ASN A 396 -20.02 5.99 21.29
N THR A 397 -21.16 5.81 20.62
CA THR A 397 -21.17 5.12 19.32
C THR A 397 -20.62 6.02 18.23
N VAL A 398 -19.72 5.48 17.42
CA VAL A 398 -19.12 6.17 16.26
C VAL A 398 -19.39 5.39 14.98
N SER A 399 -19.49 6.12 13.87
CA SER A 399 -19.67 5.51 12.55
C SER A 399 -18.33 5.09 11.94
N LEU A 400 -18.35 4.26 10.89
CA LEU A 400 -17.10 3.88 10.21
C LEU A 400 -16.48 5.06 9.47
N ALA A 401 -17.31 6.00 8.99
CA ALA A 401 -16.80 7.26 8.43
C ALA A 401 -16.07 8.10 9.49
N GLU A 402 -16.54 8.13 10.74
CA GLU A 402 -15.83 8.81 11.83
C GLU A 402 -14.50 8.12 12.19
N LEU A 403 -14.43 6.79 12.11
CA LEU A 403 -13.15 6.08 12.23
C LEU A 403 -12.21 6.40 11.07
N CYS A 404 -12.73 6.49 9.84
CA CYS A 404 -11.94 6.91 8.68
C CYS A 404 -11.42 8.34 8.85
N ASP A 405 -12.23 9.25 9.35
CA ASP A 405 -11.86 10.64 9.65
C ASP A 405 -10.79 10.71 10.75
N TYR A 406 -10.88 9.88 11.79
CA TYR A 406 -9.83 9.77 12.80
C TYR A 406 -8.51 9.34 12.17
N VAL A 407 -8.53 8.24 11.40
CA VAL A 407 -7.31 7.72 10.77
C VAL A 407 -6.75 8.68 9.73
N ARG A 408 -7.57 9.21 8.82
CA ARG A 408 -7.08 10.02 7.69
C ARG A 408 -6.81 11.47 8.04
N LEU A 409 -7.55 12.05 8.99
CA LEU A 409 -7.54 13.49 9.28
C LEU A 409 -7.13 13.81 10.72
N GLY A 410 -6.95 12.80 11.59
CA GLY A 410 -6.67 13.01 13.00
C GLY A 410 -7.83 13.64 13.78
N LYS A 411 -9.07 13.54 13.28
CA LYS A 411 -10.24 14.07 14.00
C LYS A 411 -10.49 13.24 15.26
N ALA A 412 -10.41 13.88 16.41
CA ALA A 412 -10.59 13.21 17.70
C ALA A 412 -11.93 12.46 17.79
N LEU A 413 -11.87 11.21 18.25
CA LEU A 413 -13.04 10.42 18.60
C LEU A 413 -13.61 10.85 19.96
N PRO A 414 -14.92 10.64 20.21
CA PRO A 414 -15.48 10.83 21.55
C PRO A 414 -14.84 9.85 22.55
N LYS A 415 -14.95 10.16 23.85
CA LYS A 415 -14.47 9.26 24.89
C LYS A 415 -15.17 7.91 24.83
N ASN A 416 -14.44 6.83 25.14
CA ASN A 416 -14.95 5.46 25.09
C ASN A 416 -15.69 5.17 23.75
N PRO A 417 -15.02 5.38 22.61
CA PRO A 417 -15.64 5.14 21.31
C PRO A 417 -15.97 3.65 21.15
N LEU A 418 -17.08 3.34 20.48
CA LEU A 418 -17.51 1.97 20.19
C LEU A 418 -18.26 1.94 18.85
N VAL A 419 -18.11 0.88 18.08
CA VAL A 419 -18.87 0.69 16.83
C VAL A 419 -19.89 -0.43 17.01
N ILE A 420 -21.11 -0.23 16.52
CA ILE A 420 -22.15 -1.27 16.46
C ILE A 420 -22.33 -1.67 15.00
N THR A 421 -22.24 -2.97 14.72
CA THR A 421 -22.41 -3.53 13.37
C THR A 421 -23.51 -4.58 13.34
N PHE A 422 -24.19 -4.65 12.19
CA PHE A 422 -25.19 -5.67 11.89
C PHE A 422 -24.93 -6.32 10.55
N ASP A 423 -24.83 -7.64 10.51
CA ASP A 423 -24.63 -8.40 9.27
C ASP A 423 -25.97 -8.90 8.70
N ASP A 424 -25.92 -9.41 7.48
CA ASP A 424 -26.99 -10.01 6.66
C ASP A 424 -28.09 -9.07 6.15
N GLY A 425 -28.55 -8.12 6.96
CA GLY A 425 -29.58 -7.14 6.58
C GLY A 425 -31.02 -7.64 6.75
N TYR A 426 -31.27 -8.40 7.82
CA TYR A 426 -32.60 -8.88 8.18
C TYR A 426 -33.60 -7.72 8.40
N LEU A 427 -34.88 -8.01 8.17
CA LEU A 427 -35.99 -7.07 8.39
C LEU A 427 -36.07 -6.64 9.86
N SER A 428 -35.69 -7.52 10.78
CA SER A 428 -35.61 -7.24 12.22
C SER A 428 -34.63 -6.12 12.57
N ASN A 429 -33.57 -5.91 11.76
CA ASN A 429 -32.66 -4.78 11.94
C ASN A 429 -33.38 -3.44 11.73
N TYR A 430 -34.35 -3.38 10.80
CA TYR A 430 -35.20 -2.20 10.60
C TYR A 430 -36.34 -2.12 11.63
N GLU A 431 -37.04 -3.22 11.90
CA GLU A 431 -38.24 -3.19 12.76
C GLU A 431 -37.92 -2.99 14.24
N TYR A 432 -36.76 -3.47 14.71
CA TYR A 432 -36.41 -3.47 16.13
C TYR A 432 -35.11 -2.74 16.43
N ALA A 433 -34.02 -3.00 15.70
CA ALA A 433 -32.71 -2.43 16.04
C ALA A 433 -32.66 -0.92 15.74
N TYR A 434 -33.06 -0.51 14.53
CA TYR A 434 -33.10 0.89 14.10
C TYR A 434 -33.87 1.81 15.06
N PRO A 435 -35.14 1.54 15.44
CA PRO A 435 -35.85 2.43 16.36
C PRO A 435 -35.22 2.49 17.75
N ALA A 436 -34.66 1.37 18.25
CA ALA A 436 -33.98 1.33 19.56
C ALA A 436 -32.69 2.16 19.58
N LEU A 437 -31.92 2.13 18.48
CA LEU A 437 -30.73 2.97 18.27
C LEU A 437 -31.12 4.45 18.18
N LEU A 438 -32.14 4.77 17.38
CA LEU A 438 -32.61 6.14 17.17
C LEU A 438 -33.11 6.79 18.47
N GLU A 439 -33.86 6.05 19.30
CA GLU A 439 -34.33 6.52 20.61
C GLU A 439 -33.19 6.97 21.53
N ARG A 440 -32.01 6.34 21.40
CA ARG A 440 -30.83 6.59 22.21
C ARG A 440 -29.80 7.50 21.53
N GLY A 441 -30.07 7.94 20.30
CA GLY A 441 -29.12 8.72 19.50
C GLY A 441 -27.83 7.94 19.20
N MET A 442 -27.91 6.62 19.08
CA MET A 442 -26.77 5.75 18.81
C MET A 442 -26.60 5.47 17.33
N LYS A 443 -25.35 5.40 16.88
CA LYS A 443 -24.95 5.11 15.50
C LYS A 443 -24.66 3.62 15.31
N ALA A 444 -24.88 3.13 14.10
CA ALA A 444 -24.53 1.76 13.71
C ALA A 444 -24.28 1.64 12.20
N SER A 445 -23.57 0.59 11.79
CA SER A 445 -23.30 0.26 10.39
C SER A 445 -23.90 -1.10 10.04
N PHE A 446 -24.73 -1.16 8.99
CA PHE A 446 -25.45 -2.36 8.56
C PHE A 446 -24.83 -2.89 7.26
N PHE A 447 -24.62 -4.20 7.20
CA PHE A 447 -24.01 -4.90 6.07
C PHE A 447 -25.02 -5.90 5.48
N PRO A 448 -25.96 -5.46 4.63
CA PRO A 448 -26.88 -6.37 3.96
C PRO A 448 -26.21 -7.18 2.85
N ILE A 449 -26.69 -8.41 2.65
CA ILE A 449 -26.34 -9.22 1.48
C ILE A 449 -27.06 -8.65 0.25
N GLY A 450 -26.31 -8.24 -0.78
CA GLY A 450 -26.84 -7.44 -1.87
C GLY A 450 -28.00 -8.07 -2.65
N ILE A 451 -27.93 -9.39 -2.94
CA ILE A 451 -29.00 -10.12 -3.65
C ILE A 451 -30.25 -10.34 -2.78
N SER A 452 -30.12 -10.26 -1.46
CA SER A 452 -31.19 -10.54 -0.49
C SER A 452 -32.00 -9.30 -0.10
N VAL A 453 -31.54 -8.08 -0.44
CA VAL A 453 -32.24 -6.84 -0.08
C VAL A 453 -33.71 -6.86 -0.56
N GLY A 454 -34.63 -6.68 0.39
CA GLY A 454 -36.08 -6.69 0.15
C GLY A 454 -36.67 -8.03 -0.24
N LYS A 455 -36.01 -9.14 0.11
CA LYS A 455 -36.45 -10.51 -0.22
C LYS A 455 -36.83 -11.30 1.04
N GLU A 456 -37.76 -12.22 0.85
CA GLU A 456 -38.21 -13.24 1.83
C GLU A 456 -38.00 -14.67 1.32
N GLN A 457 -37.50 -14.81 0.10
CA GLN A 457 -37.17 -16.08 -0.54
C GLN A 457 -35.73 -16.02 -1.05
N TYR A 458 -35.05 -17.15 -0.96
CA TYR A 458 -33.67 -17.28 -1.41
C TYR A 458 -33.58 -17.27 -2.93
N LYS A 459 -33.07 -16.16 -3.48
CA LYS A 459 -32.89 -15.94 -4.93
C LYS A 459 -34.16 -16.31 -5.71
N ASP A 460 -34.01 -17.04 -6.81
CA ASP A 460 -35.09 -17.53 -7.65
C ASP A 460 -35.51 -18.98 -7.31
N THR A 461 -35.15 -19.49 -6.12
CA THR A 461 -35.40 -20.90 -5.74
C THR A 461 -36.82 -21.16 -5.23
N GLY A 462 -37.54 -20.11 -4.83
CA GLY A 462 -38.84 -20.22 -4.16
C GLY A 462 -38.78 -20.76 -2.73
N LYS A 463 -37.57 -21.05 -2.20
CA LYS A 463 -37.37 -21.50 -0.83
C LYS A 463 -37.41 -20.29 0.11
N ALA A 464 -38.16 -20.38 1.20
CA ALA A 464 -38.27 -19.31 2.19
C ALA A 464 -36.92 -19.06 2.87
N MET A 465 -36.66 -17.79 3.20
CA MET A 465 -35.55 -17.37 4.06
C MET A 465 -36.05 -16.30 5.04
N ILE A 466 -35.22 -15.92 6.01
CA ILE A 466 -35.54 -14.81 6.92
C ILE A 466 -35.69 -13.55 6.08
N ALA A 467 -36.77 -12.80 6.29
CA ALA A 467 -37.04 -11.58 5.52
C ALA A 467 -35.93 -10.54 5.74
N HIS A 468 -35.56 -9.84 4.67
CA HIS A 468 -34.57 -8.76 4.68
C HIS A 468 -35.24 -7.40 4.47
N PHE A 469 -34.66 -6.33 5.02
CA PHE A 469 -35.22 -4.99 4.82
C PHE A 469 -35.16 -4.57 3.35
N SER A 470 -36.15 -3.78 2.93
CA SER A 470 -36.28 -3.26 1.57
C SER A 470 -35.42 -2.02 1.32
N TYR A 471 -35.25 -1.65 0.05
CA TYR A 471 -34.60 -0.39 -0.31
C TYR A 471 -35.29 0.85 0.27
N GLU A 472 -36.61 0.83 0.46
CA GLU A 472 -37.35 1.95 1.05
C GLU A 472 -37.02 2.11 2.53
N GLN A 473 -37.01 1.01 3.26
CA GLN A 473 -36.62 0.95 4.67
C GLN A 473 -35.14 1.34 4.86
N ALA A 474 -34.26 0.89 3.98
CA ALA A 474 -32.86 1.28 3.97
C ALA A 474 -32.68 2.80 3.81
N ARG A 475 -33.40 3.42 2.87
CA ARG A 475 -33.38 4.89 2.70
C ARG A 475 -33.89 5.63 3.92
N GLU A 476 -34.90 5.11 4.60
CA GLU A 476 -35.39 5.70 5.85
C GLU A 476 -34.30 5.69 6.92
N MET A 477 -33.64 4.55 7.14
CA MET A 477 -32.54 4.42 8.10
C MET A 477 -31.40 5.39 7.78
N LEU A 478 -30.97 5.49 6.51
CA LEU A 478 -29.93 6.42 6.07
C LEU A 478 -30.33 7.89 6.31
N SER A 479 -31.59 8.24 6.05
CA SER A 479 -32.08 9.61 6.23
C SER A 479 -32.08 10.08 7.69
N SER A 480 -31.98 9.16 8.65
CA SER A 480 -31.86 9.49 10.08
C SER A 480 -30.52 10.14 10.44
N GLY A 481 -29.46 9.89 9.66
CA GLY A 481 -28.09 10.29 9.97
C GLY A 481 -27.39 9.44 11.04
N PHE A 482 -28.04 8.39 11.56
CA PHE A 482 -27.46 7.47 12.55
C PHE A 482 -26.98 6.14 11.96
N ILE A 483 -27.49 5.75 10.79
CA ILE A 483 -27.20 4.45 10.19
C ILE A 483 -26.38 4.62 8.92
N GLU A 484 -25.31 3.85 8.81
CA GLU A 484 -24.57 3.62 7.57
C GLU A 484 -24.93 2.24 6.98
N ILE A 485 -24.91 2.10 5.66
CA ILE A 485 -25.17 0.83 4.97
C ILE A 485 -24.02 0.52 4.01
N HIS A 486 -23.41 -0.64 4.18
CA HIS A 486 -22.19 -1.07 3.49
C HIS A 486 -22.30 -2.52 2.99
N SER A 487 -21.27 -3.03 2.32
CA SER A 487 -21.35 -4.32 1.63
C SER A 487 -21.18 -5.52 2.56
N HIS A 488 -22.06 -6.51 2.44
CA HIS A 488 -21.77 -7.88 2.85
C HIS A 488 -21.62 -8.81 1.65
N THR A 489 -20.99 -8.28 0.59
CA THR A 489 -20.97 -8.84 -0.77
C THR A 489 -22.35 -8.81 -1.45
N TYR A 490 -22.38 -8.99 -2.76
CA TYR A 490 -23.64 -9.14 -3.48
C TYR A 490 -24.18 -10.56 -3.37
N ASP A 491 -23.37 -11.57 -3.68
CA ASP A 491 -23.77 -12.99 -3.69
C ASP A 491 -22.61 -13.94 -3.32
N MET A 492 -21.70 -13.52 -2.43
CA MET A 492 -20.64 -14.37 -1.84
C MET A 492 -20.91 -14.74 -0.38
N HIS A 493 -22.20 -14.81 -0.03
CA HIS A 493 -22.72 -15.30 1.26
C HIS A 493 -23.81 -16.36 0.98
N GLN A 494 -23.47 -17.37 0.19
CA GLN A 494 -24.42 -18.36 -0.30
C GLN A 494 -24.71 -19.43 0.75
N TRP A 495 -25.93 -19.95 0.78
CA TRP A 495 -26.29 -21.05 1.68
C TRP A 495 -26.24 -22.39 0.93
N ALA A 496 -25.25 -23.23 1.26
CA ALA A 496 -24.97 -24.47 0.53
C ALA A 496 -26.16 -25.41 0.30
N PRO A 497 -27.08 -25.63 1.26
CA PRO A 497 -28.28 -26.43 1.03
C PRO A 497 -29.19 -25.92 -0.09
N PHE A 498 -29.09 -24.65 -0.47
CA PHE A 498 -29.93 -24.01 -1.49
C PHE A 498 -29.21 -23.81 -2.84
N GLU A 499 -27.91 -24.11 -2.91
CA GLU A 499 -27.11 -24.08 -4.14
C GLU A 499 -26.99 -25.47 -4.76
N GLU A 500 -27.88 -25.80 -5.70
CA GLU A 500 -27.97 -27.16 -6.27
C GLU A 500 -27.16 -27.35 -7.57
N LYS A 501 -26.75 -26.26 -8.23
CA LYS A 501 -26.16 -26.30 -9.58
C LYS A 501 -24.64 -26.15 -9.61
N SER A 502 -24.06 -25.60 -8.55
CA SER A 502 -22.64 -25.30 -8.42
C SER A 502 -22.25 -25.35 -6.94
N PRO A 503 -20.96 -25.56 -6.61
CA PRO A 503 -20.49 -25.36 -5.25
C PRO A 503 -20.89 -23.97 -4.74
N ALA A 504 -21.37 -23.93 -3.51
CA ALA A 504 -21.78 -22.68 -2.88
C ALA A 504 -20.56 -21.84 -2.51
N ARG A 505 -20.61 -20.56 -2.86
CA ARG A 505 -19.66 -19.56 -2.37
C ARG A 505 -20.17 -19.01 -1.03
N GLU A 506 -19.94 -19.79 0.02
CA GLU A 506 -20.37 -19.45 1.39
C GLU A 506 -19.57 -18.27 1.97
N THR A 507 -18.34 -18.07 1.50
CA THR A 507 -17.44 -16.96 1.88
C THR A 507 -16.72 -16.39 0.67
N VAL A 508 -15.96 -15.32 0.86
CA VAL A 508 -15.10 -14.76 -0.21
C VAL A 508 -13.87 -15.62 -0.50
N ALA A 509 -13.67 -16.75 0.18
CA ALA A 509 -12.53 -17.61 -0.06
C ALA A 509 -12.49 -18.13 -1.51
N ARG A 510 -11.28 -18.28 -2.05
CA ARG A 510 -11.05 -18.88 -3.36
C ARG A 510 -11.34 -20.38 -3.30
N PHE A 511 -12.05 -20.93 -4.29
CA PHE A 511 -12.22 -22.39 -4.36
C PHE A 511 -10.88 -23.09 -4.68
N GLU A 512 -10.76 -24.36 -4.28
CA GLU A 512 -9.53 -25.15 -4.48
C GLU A 512 -9.11 -25.23 -5.96
N ASP A 513 -10.09 -25.43 -6.86
CA ASP A 513 -9.88 -25.55 -8.31
C ASP A 513 -10.04 -24.22 -9.09
N GLU A 514 -10.30 -23.10 -8.41
CA GLU A 514 -10.54 -21.81 -9.06
C GLU A 514 -9.21 -21.11 -9.41
N SER A 515 -9.02 -20.76 -10.68
CA SER A 515 -7.82 -20.02 -11.10
C SER A 515 -7.77 -18.63 -10.44
N LYS A 516 -6.58 -18.05 -10.26
CA LYS A 516 -6.45 -16.69 -9.70
C LYS A 516 -7.21 -15.65 -10.54
N VAL A 517 -7.15 -15.76 -11.86
CA VAL A 517 -7.81 -14.84 -12.79
C VAL A 517 -9.33 -14.92 -12.65
N ASP A 518 -9.88 -16.14 -12.57
CA ASP A 518 -11.31 -16.35 -12.37
C ASP A 518 -11.78 -15.84 -11.01
N TYR A 519 -10.97 -16.05 -9.97
CA TYR A 519 -11.23 -15.56 -8.62
C TYR A 519 -11.29 -14.03 -8.56
N ILE A 520 -10.27 -13.33 -9.08
CA ILE A 520 -10.26 -11.87 -9.17
C ILE A 520 -11.48 -11.38 -9.96
N SER A 521 -11.77 -12.03 -11.08
CA SER A 521 -12.94 -11.70 -11.90
C SER A 521 -14.27 -11.91 -11.16
N ALA A 522 -14.35 -12.89 -10.26
CA ALA A 522 -15.51 -13.13 -9.43
C ALA A 522 -15.69 -12.00 -8.39
N LEU A 523 -14.62 -11.62 -7.69
CA LEU A 523 -14.63 -10.52 -6.71
C LEU A 523 -15.07 -9.20 -7.35
N ARG A 524 -14.44 -8.82 -8.47
CA ARG A 524 -14.76 -7.58 -9.20
C ARG A 524 -16.20 -7.56 -9.73
N ARG A 525 -16.70 -8.71 -10.20
CA ARG A 525 -18.09 -8.84 -10.66
C ARG A 525 -19.07 -8.67 -9.51
N ASP A 526 -18.79 -9.28 -8.37
CA ASP A 526 -19.61 -9.14 -7.17
C ASP A 526 -19.63 -7.69 -6.67
N SER A 527 -18.47 -7.03 -6.61
CA SER A 527 -18.34 -5.60 -6.34
C SER A 527 -19.22 -4.75 -7.27
N ALA A 528 -19.18 -5.02 -8.58
CA ALA A 528 -19.97 -4.29 -9.56
C ALA A 528 -21.49 -4.45 -9.32
N LEU A 529 -21.94 -5.67 -9.01
CA LEU A 529 -23.34 -5.94 -8.68
C LEU A 529 -23.76 -5.28 -7.36
N TRP A 530 -22.88 -5.28 -6.36
CA TRP A 530 -23.09 -4.53 -5.13
C TRP A 530 -23.26 -3.03 -5.41
N ARG A 531 -22.41 -2.42 -6.23
CA ARG A 531 -22.55 -1.00 -6.62
C ARG A 531 -23.91 -0.71 -7.26
N GLU A 532 -24.44 -1.61 -8.07
CA GLU A 532 -25.81 -1.46 -8.59
C GLU A 532 -26.88 -1.51 -7.48
N THR A 533 -26.71 -2.42 -6.52
CA THR A 533 -27.59 -2.51 -5.34
C THR A 533 -27.51 -1.24 -4.49
N ALA A 534 -26.32 -0.73 -4.22
CA ALA A 534 -26.09 0.51 -3.49
C ALA A 534 -26.73 1.72 -4.19
N LEU A 535 -26.61 1.81 -5.52
CA LEU A 535 -27.28 2.85 -6.32
C LEU A 535 -28.81 2.76 -6.25
N LYS A 536 -29.39 1.55 -6.37
CA LYS A 536 -30.85 1.34 -6.25
C LYS A 536 -31.37 1.69 -4.84
N GLY A 537 -30.57 1.37 -3.83
CA GLY A 537 -30.87 1.63 -2.44
C GLY A 537 -30.61 3.07 -1.99
N GLY A 538 -29.81 3.84 -2.73
CA GLY A 538 -29.36 5.16 -2.31
C GLY A 538 -28.39 5.09 -1.13
N PHE A 539 -27.56 4.05 -1.05
CA PHE A 539 -26.64 3.81 0.08
C PHE A 539 -25.44 4.76 0.08
N GLY A 540 -25.18 5.45 -1.02
CA GLY A 540 -23.97 6.25 -1.23
C GLY A 540 -22.81 5.39 -1.72
N GLU A 541 -21.61 5.93 -1.63
CA GLU A 541 -20.38 5.20 -1.93
C GLU A 541 -20.07 4.25 -0.78
N SER A 542 -20.10 2.95 -1.07
CA SER A 542 -19.82 1.90 -0.08
C SER A 542 -18.31 1.68 0.03
N PHE A 543 -17.70 2.23 1.07
CA PHE A 543 -16.28 2.11 1.34
C PHE A 543 -15.93 0.99 2.34
N ALA A 544 -16.93 0.34 2.94
CA ALA A 544 -16.72 -0.75 3.89
C ALA A 544 -17.26 -2.11 3.41
N LEU A 545 -16.61 -3.19 3.83
CA LEU A 545 -16.97 -4.58 3.55
C LEU A 545 -16.88 -5.42 4.83
N ALA A 546 -17.97 -6.03 5.26
CA ALA A 546 -17.92 -7.11 6.23
C ALA A 546 -17.74 -8.43 5.49
N TYR A 547 -16.73 -9.22 5.84
CA TYR A 547 -16.52 -10.52 5.20
C TYR A 547 -17.54 -11.55 5.68
N PRO A 548 -18.27 -12.22 4.78
CA PRO A 548 -19.06 -13.41 5.09
C PRO A 548 -18.25 -14.42 5.92
N GLN A 549 -18.75 -14.77 7.09
CA GLN A 549 -18.09 -15.63 8.10
C GLN A 549 -16.72 -15.13 8.60
N GLY A 550 -16.28 -13.93 8.21
CA GLY A 550 -14.98 -13.35 8.56
C GLY A 550 -13.79 -13.85 7.75
N ASP A 551 -14.02 -14.72 6.77
CA ASP A 551 -12.95 -15.33 5.97
C ASP A 551 -12.45 -14.37 4.91
N ALA A 552 -11.17 -13.99 4.99
CA ALA A 552 -10.50 -13.22 3.95
C ALA A 552 -9.02 -13.61 3.82
N ASN A 553 -8.53 -13.66 2.59
CA ASN A 553 -7.12 -13.86 2.27
C ASN A 553 -6.51 -12.56 1.70
N LYS A 554 -5.17 -12.48 1.65
CA LYS A 554 -4.44 -11.29 1.19
C LYS A 554 -4.83 -10.84 -0.22
N LEU A 555 -5.04 -11.80 -1.13
CA LEU A 555 -5.46 -11.52 -2.51
C LEU A 555 -6.86 -10.91 -2.57
N ALA A 556 -7.79 -11.37 -1.74
CA ALA A 556 -9.12 -10.78 -1.62
C ALA A 556 -9.03 -9.33 -1.12
N GLU A 557 -8.30 -9.12 -0.02
CA GLU A 557 -8.10 -7.80 0.61
C GLU A 557 -7.57 -6.77 -0.41
N ALA A 558 -6.52 -7.14 -1.15
CA ALA A 558 -5.93 -6.32 -2.19
C ALA A 558 -6.92 -5.96 -3.31
N VAL A 559 -7.70 -6.93 -3.81
CA VAL A 559 -8.71 -6.69 -4.85
C VAL A 559 -9.85 -5.81 -4.33
N TRP A 560 -10.30 -6.01 -3.10
CA TRP A 560 -11.34 -5.17 -2.51
C TRP A 560 -10.86 -3.74 -2.29
N HIS A 561 -9.60 -3.55 -1.89
CA HIS A 561 -9.01 -2.21 -1.80
C HIS A 561 -8.99 -1.50 -3.17
N GLU A 562 -8.58 -2.17 -4.24
CA GLU A 562 -8.67 -1.63 -5.62
C GLU A 562 -10.10 -1.26 -6.02
N GLU A 563 -11.09 -2.02 -5.56
CA GLU A 563 -12.51 -1.78 -5.84
C GLU A 563 -13.15 -0.67 -4.98
N GLY A 564 -12.36 -0.04 -4.10
CA GLY A 564 -12.76 1.12 -3.28
C GLY A 564 -13.14 0.79 -1.83
N TYR A 565 -12.95 -0.45 -1.36
CA TYR A 565 -13.23 -0.82 0.03
C TYR A 565 -11.99 -0.54 0.90
N THR A 566 -12.05 0.54 1.68
CA THR A 566 -10.96 1.02 2.54
C THR A 566 -11.16 0.66 4.00
N VAL A 567 -12.28 0.00 4.34
CA VAL A 567 -12.56 -0.57 5.65
C VAL A 567 -13.04 -2.00 5.47
N THR A 568 -12.42 -2.96 6.14
CA THR A 568 -12.87 -4.35 6.08
C THR A 568 -13.01 -4.96 7.47
N LEU A 569 -13.99 -5.83 7.66
CA LEU A 569 -14.35 -6.37 8.97
C LEU A 569 -14.42 -7.91 8.95
N ARG A 570 -13.94 -8.53 10.03
CA ARG A 570 -13.87 -9.98 10.25
C ARG A 570 -14.71 -10.39 11.46
N THR A 571 -14.92 -11.69 11.65
CA THR A 571 -15.67 -12.25 12.79
C THR A 571 -14.76 -12.70 13.94
N GLU A 572 -13.43 -12.65 13.74
CA GLU A 572 -12.47 -12.85 14.81
C GLU A 572 -12.70 -11.83 15.92
N THR A 573 -12.83 -12.31 17.16
CA THR A 573 -13.16 -11.46 18.30
C THR A 573 -11.92 -10.85 18.94
N GLY A 574 -11.94 -9.53 19.09
CA GLY A 574 -10.89 -8.75 19.74
C GLY A 574 -11.15 -7.24 19.67
N LEU A 575 -10.25 -6.44 20.25
CA LEU A 575 -10.24 -4.98 20.07
C LEU A 575 -9.48 -4.59 18.81
N CYS A 576 -9.97 -3.58 18.13
CA CYS A 576 -9.28 -2.99 16.99
C CYS A 576 -8.36 -1.86 17.45
N THR A 577 -7.16 -1.76 16.87
CA THR A 577 -6.29 -0.59 17.05
C THR A 577 -6.33 0.24 15.77
N VAL A 578 -6.89 1.45 15.84
CA VAL A 578 -6.88 2.42 14.74
C VAL A 578 -5.80 3.47 14.98
N ILE A 579 -5.09 3.85 13.93
CA ILE A 579 -3.87 4.67 14.02
C ILE A 579 -3.97 5.81 13.01
N CYS A 580 -3.83 7.05 13.49
CA CYS A 580 -3.81 8.24 12.63
C CYS A 580 -2.73 8.08 11.56
N GLY A 581 -3.00 8.48 10.33
CA GLY A 581 -2.03 8.40 9.23
C GLY A 581 -1.73 7.00 8.70
N LEU A 582 -2.41 5.96 9.19
CA LEU A 582 -2.19 4.57 8.76
C LEU A 582 -3.50 3.91 8.34
N PRO A 583 -3.94 4.10 7.08
CA PRO A 583 -5.18 3.52 6.55
C PRO A 583 -5.31 2.00 6.72
N GLN A 584 -4.20 1.27 6.73
CA GLN A 584 -4.13 -0.17 6.95
C GLN A 584 -4.71 -0.59 8.31
N SER A 585 -4.76 0.34 9.28
CA SER A 585 -5.41 0.11 10.59
C SER A 585 -6.93 -0.08 10.50
N LEU A 586 -7.53 0.21 9.34
CA LEU A 586 -8.97 0.03 9.07
C LEU A 586 -9.30 -1.28 8.34
N LEU A 587 -8.28 -2.07 7.99
CA LEU A 587 -8.46 -3.35 7.32
C LEU A 587 -8.55 -4.47 8.35
N GLY A 588 -9.28 -5.54 8.03
CA GLY A 588 -9.38 -6.75 8.84
C GLY A 588 -9.89 -6.54 10.27
N LEU A 589 -10.70 -5.51 10.51
CA LEU A 589 -11.16 -5.13 11.84
C LEU A 589 -11.89 -6.28 12.54
N GLN A 590 -11.40 -6.63 13.72
CA GLN A 590 -11.97 -7.65 14.58
C GLN A 590 -13.29 -7.18 15.22
N ARG A 591 -14.22 -8.11 15.40
CA ARG A 591 -15.54 -7.83 15.97
C ARG A 591 -15.87 -8.78 17.09
N ILE A 592 -16.36 -8.22 18.19
CA ILE A 592 -16.90 -8.97 19.32
C ILE A 592 -18.30 -9.46 18.92
N THR A 593 -18.39 -10.74 18.58
CA THR A 593 -19.67 -11.41 18.32
C THR A 593 -20.48 -11.42 19.61
N VAL A 594 -21.64 -10.77 19.58
CA VAL A 594 -22.48 -10.66 20.77
C VAL A 594 -23.43 -11.84 20.85
N ASP A 595 -23.24 -12.66 21.88
CA ASP A 595 -24.22 -13.68 22.27
C ASP A 595 -25.47 -13.01 22.85
N GLY A 596 -26.63 -13.30 22.26
CA GLY A 596 -27.90 -12.74 22.70
C GLY A 596 -28.39 -13.21 24.08
N ALA A 597 -27.73 -14.21 24.68
CA ALA A 597 -27.99 -14.63 26.05
C ALA A 597 -27.41 -13.67 27.10
N LEU A 598 -26.32 -12.96 26.76
CA LEU A 598 -25.63 -12.04 27.67
C LEU A 598 -26.58 -10.96 28.17
N THR A 599 -26.44 -10.59 29.44
CA THR A 599 -27.02 -9.37 30.02
C THR A 599 -26.19 -8.14 29.64
N GLY A 600 -26.74 -6.95 29.84
CA GLY A 600 -25.97 -5.70 29.62
C GLY A 600 -24.67 -5.64 30.43
N ASP A 601 -24.68 -6.08 31.69
CA ASP A 601 -23.50 -6.12 32.56
C ASP A 601 -22.46 -7.17 32.11
N GLU A 602 -22.92 -8.31 31.60
CA GLU A 602 -22.05 -9.35 31.04
C GLU A 602 -21.41 -8.90 29.72
N LEU A 603 -22.14 -8.16 28.87
CA LEU A 603 -21.58 -7.53 27.67
C LEU A 603 -20.47 -6.53 28.04
N LEU A 604 -20.70 -5.68 29.04
CA LEU A 604 -19.67 -4.75 29.51
C LEU A 604 -18.43 -5.48 30.02
N SER A 605 -18.64 -6.55 30.79
CA SER A 605 -17.56 -7.40 31.29
C SER A 605 -16.78 -8.10 30.17
N LEU A 606 -17.48 -8.51 29.10
CA LEU A 606 -16.88 -9.10 27.91
C LEU A 606 -15.99 -8.08 27.19
N ILE A 607 -16.48 -6.86 26.96
CA ILE A 607 -15.69 -5.79 26.33
C ILE A 607 -14.43 -5.50 27.15
N ASP A 608 -14.57 -5.37 28.47
CA ASP A 608 -13.45 -5.09 29.36
C ASP A 608 -12.45 -6.24 29.44
N SER A 609 -12.85 -7.48 29.15
CA SER A 609 -11.94 -8.63 29.13
C SER A 609 -10.90 -8.59 28.00
N TYR A 610 -11.11 -7.75 26.97
CA TYR A 610 -10.17 -7.58 25.86
C TYR A 610 -9.23 -6.37 26.00
N ARG A 611 -9.39 -5.55 27.04
CA ARG A 611 -8.59 -4.34 27.27
C ARG A 611 -7.22 -4.60 27.91
#